data_AF-A0A3M6XJQ6-F1
#
_entry.id   AF-A0A3M6XJQ6-F1
#
_cell.length_a   1.000
_cell.length_b   1.000
_cell.length_c   1.000
_cell.angle_alpha   90.00
_cell.angle_beta   90.00
_cell.angle_gamma   90.00
#
_symmetry.space_group_name_H-M   'P 1'
#
loop_
_entity.id
_entity.type
_entity.pdbx_description
1 polymer ?
#
loop_
_entity_poly.entity_id
_entity_poly.type
_entity_poly.pdbx_seq_one_letter_code
_entity_poly.pdbx_strand_id
1 'polypeptide(L)'
;MAHHDHNLTTVSAAWLLPIVSTIVAAASGGIVASVISSTHPNEALVTLITSYVLWGTGFPLAMCVLVIYFLRLSTQSLPAKEVVVSNFLPLGPLGQGGFGIRQVGKVAMTVFRETDSLPAAASHVFPGEILYTVGFLVALFLWGFGLVWLFFAVATVYRTPKFPFNMGWWRFTFPLGVYATSTTMLGSELPSAFFRVLGTIFSVAVTLLWIVVSCGTLQRAWTGEMFFAPCLKDLEQKGAGRETKDAPIANSLTFTPSIFSAASAKAQ
;
A
#
# COMPACT_ATOMS: atom_id res chain seq x y z
N MET A 1 20.42 -21.05 -2.20
CA MET A 1 20.04 -19.72 -2.72
C MET A 1 19.21 -19.96 -3.97
N ALA A 2 17.88 -19.97 -3.85
CA ALA A 2 17.00 -20.19 -5.00
C ALA A 2 16.98 -18.91 -5.84
N HIS A 3 17.49 -18.98 -7.07
CA HIS A 3 17.40 -17.90 -8.05
C HIS A 3 15.93 -17.70 -8.42
N HIS A 4 15.33 -16.62 -7.94
CA HIS A 4 14.06 -16.10 -8.45
C HIS A 4 14.39 -15.02 -9.49
N ASP A 5 13.93 -15.19 -10.72
CA ASP A 5 14.05 -14.21 -11.79
C ASP A 5 13.39 -12.88 -11.37
N HIS A 6 14.20 -11.95 -10.83
CA HIS A 6 13.80 -10.58 -10.54
C HIS A 6 13.76 -9.78 -11.84
N ASN A 7 12.74 -10.03 -12.65
CA ASN A 7 12.39 -9.09 -13.70
C ASN A 7 11.84 -7.82 -13.03
N LEU A 8 12.40 -6.65 -13.33
CA LEU A 8 11.98 -5.33 -12.77
C LEU A 8 10.49 -5.01 -13.00
N THR A 9 9.82 -5.78 -13.85
CA THR A 9 8.37 -5.75 -14.09
C THR A 9 7.53 -6.35 -12.95
N THR A 10 8.13 -7.10 -12.03
CA THR A 10 7.42 -7.81 -10.92
C THR A 10 7.35 -7.02 -9.60
N VAL A 11 7.99 -5.84 -9.52
CA VAL A 11 7.94 -5.00 -8.32
C VAL A 11 6.51 -4.46 -8.16
N SER A 12 5.75 -5.11 -7.27
CA SER A 12 4.36 -4.79 -6.97
C SER A 12 4.27 -3.91 -5.73
N ALA A 13 3.25 -3.04 -5.69
CA ALA A 13 2.87 -2.28 -4.51
C ALA A 13 2.68 -3.15 -3.24
N ALA A 14 2.44 -4.45 -3.41
CA ALA A 14 2.38 -5.43 -2.33
C ALA A 14 3.68 -5.50 -1.50
N TRP A 15 4.83 -5.18 -2.10
CA TRP A 15 6.11 -5.20 -1.39
C TRP A 15 6.22 -4.10 -0.34
N LEU A 16 5.49 -2.99 -0.52
CA LEU A 16 5.39 -1.94 0.47
C LEU A 16 4.55 -2.34 1.68
N LEU A 17 3.67 -3.34 1.59
CA LEU A 17 2.79 -3.71 2.70
C LEU A 17 3.54 -4.13 3.98
N PRO A 18 4.47 -5.11 3.94
CA PRO A 18 5.23 -5.49 5.13
C PRO A 18 6.24 -4.41 5.56
N ILE A 19 6.70 -3.57 4.63
CA ILE A 19 7.67 -2.52 4.95
C ILE A 19 6.96 -1.38 5.67
N VAL A 20 5.88 -0.87 5.10
CA VAL A 20 5.12 0.26 5.65
C VAL A 20 4.46 -0.13 6.97
N SER A 21 4.02 -1.38 7.15
CA SER A 21 3.46 -1.83 8.43
C SER A 21 4.45 -1.67 9.60
N THR A 22 5.75 -1.85 9.37
CA THR A 22 6.77 -1.61 10.42
C THR A 22 6.88 -0.13 10.78
N ILE A 23 6.79 0.78 9.80
CA ILE A 23 6.77 2.24 10.03
C ILE A 23 5.49 2.64 10.79
N VAL A 24 4.36 2.01 10.45
CA VAL A 24 3.09 2.20 11.15
C VAL A 24 3.21 1.72 12.60
N ALA A 25 3.76 0.53 12.81
CA ALA A 25 3.99 -0.02 14.15
C ALA A 25 4.91 0.88 14.99
N ALA A 26 5.97 1.44 14.42
CA ALA A 26 6.83 2.40 15.10
C ALA A 26 6.09 3.66 15.55
N ALA A 27 5.28 4.24 14.68
CA ALA A 27 4.49 5.42 15.02
C ALA A 27 3.44 5.12 16.10
N SER A 28 2.74 3.99 15.98
CA SER A 28 1.78 3.52 16.98
C SER A 28 2.44 3.24 18.32
N GLY A 29 3.63 2.62 18.33
CA GLY A 29 4.42 2.41 19.53
C GLY A 29 4.80 3.73 20.21
N GLY A 30 5.12 4.77 19.44
CA GLY A 30 5.30 6.13 19.97
C GLY A 30 4.04 6.73 20.60
N ILE A 31 2.84 6.39 20.11
CA ILE A 31 1.58 6.80 20.76
C ILE A 31 1.38 6.02 22.06
N VAL A 32 1.56 4.69 22.03
CA VAL A 32 1.42 3.84 23.22
C VAL A 32 2.40 4.27 24.32
N ALA A 33 3.67 4.47 23.98
CA ALA A 33 4.70 4.92 24.91
C ALA A 33 4.36 6.27 25.57
N SER A 34 3.65 7.16 24.87
CA SER A 34 3.21 8.44 25.46
C SER A 34 2.14 8.29 26.54
N VAL A 35 1.36 7.21 26.52
CA VAL A 35 0.31 6.94 27.50
C VAL A 35 0.88 6.23 28.72
N ILE A 36 1.80 5.28 28.51
CA ILE A 36 2.34 4.43 29.58
C ILE A 36 3.57 5.01 30.29
N SER A 37 4.14 6.13 29.82
CA SER A 37 5.38 6.70 30.39
C SER A 37 5.26 6.98 31.88
N SER A 38 4.13 7.57 32.30
CA SER A 38 3.91 7.95 33.70
C SER A 38 3.69 6.76 34.66
N THR A 39 3.09 5.66 34.18
CA THR A 39 2.72 4.50 35.01
C THR A 39 3.76 3.38 34.96
N HIS A 40 4.39 3.17 33.81
CA HIS A 40 5.33 2.07 33.54
C HIS A 40 6.53 2.58 32.73
N PRO A 41 7.44 3.37 33.34
CA PRO A 41 8.51 4.06 32.63
C PRO A 41 9.49 3.11 31.93
N ASN A 42 9.78 1.94 32.53
CA ASN A 42 10.63 0.92 31.90
C ASN A 42 9.99 0.31 30.64
N GLU A 43 8.68 0.03 30.66
CA GLU A 43 7.98 -0.48 29.48
C GLU A 43 7.82 0.59 28.40
N ALA A 44 7.65 1.85 28.80
CA ALA A 44 7.67 2.99 27.89
C ALA A 44 9.01 3.12 27.18
N LEU A 45 10.13 2.93 27.91
CA LEU A 45 11.47 2.92 27.33
C LEU A 45 11.65 1.78 26.33
N VAL A 46 11.28 0.55 26.68
CA VAL A 46 11.36 -0.59 25.75
C VAL A 46 10.53 -0.31 24.49
N THR A 47 9.29 0.15 24.66
CA THR A 47 8.38 0.49 23.54
C THR A 47 8.98 1.60 22.66
N LEU A 48 9.58 2.62 23.27
CA LEU A 48 10.23 3.72 22.56
C LEU A 48 11.43 3.23 21.74
N ILE A 49 12.32 2.44 22.33
CA ILE A 49 13.50 1.90 21.64
C ILE A 49 13.08 0.94 20.52
N THR A 50 12.12 0.04 20.77
CA THR A 50 11.55 -0.82 19.72
C THR A 50 10.95 0.01 18.58
N SER A 51 10.28 1.12 18.89
CA SER A 51 9.73 2.02 17.87
C SER A 51 10.83 2.66 17.01
N TYR A 52 11.94 3.10 17.61
CA TYR A 52 13.09 3.59 16.85
C TYR A 52 13.70 2.50 15.95
N VAL A 53 13.83 1.27 16.43
CA VAL A 53 14.34 0.14 15.63
C VAL A 53 13.41 -0.20 14.47
N LEU A 54 12.10 -0.24 14.71
CA LEU A 54 11.10 -0.49 13.66
C LEU A 54 11.09 0.64 12.61
N TRP A 55 11.21 1.89 13.04
CA TRP A 55 11.32 3.02 12.11
C TRP A 55 12.63 2.94 11.31
N GLY A 56 13.75 2.67 11.97
CA GLY A 56 15.08 2.58 11.36
C GLY A 56 15.26 1.41 10.41
N THR A 57 14.46 0.35 10.55
CA THR A 57 14.44 -0.77 9.59
C THR A 57 13.43 -0.52 8.46
N GLY A 58 12.22 -0.07 8.79
CA GLY A 58 11.14 0.14 7.83
C GLY A 58 11.35 1.32 6.88
N PHE A 59 11.73 2.48 7.42
CA PHE A 59 11.79 3.72 6.65
C PHE A 59 12.89 3.70 5.58
N PRO A 60 14.16 3.32 5.88
CA PRO A 60 15.19 3.23 4.83
C PRO A 60 14.85 2.20 3.75
N LEU A 61 14.27 1.06 4.13
CA LEU A 61 13.83 0.06 3.17
C LEU A 61 12.71 0.59 2.27
N ALA A 62 11.78 1.37 2.81
CA ALA A 62 10.76 2.06 2.02
C ALA A 62 11.37 3.08 1.04
N MET A 63 12.43 3.78 1.43
CA MET A 63 13.15 4.70 0.53
C MET A 63 13.83 3.95 -0.63
N CYS A 64 14.44 2.79 -0.37
CA CYS A 64 14.99 1.94 -1.44
C CYS A 64 13.91 1.53 -2.46
N VAL A 65 12.75 1.08 -1.97
CA VAL A 65 11.61 0.73 -2.83
C VAL A 65 11.09 1.96 -3.59
N LEU A 66 11.08 3.13 -2.97
CA LEU A 66 10.65 4.37 -3.61
C LEU A 66 11.57 4.78 -4.77
N VAL A 67 12.88 4.59 -4.62
CA VAL A 67 13.86 4.83 -5.70
C VAL A 67 13.63 3.87 -6.87
N ILE A 68 13.45 2.57 -6.59
CA ILE A 68 13.16 1.56 -7.61
C ILE A 68 11.83 1.88 -8.31
N TYR A 69 10.81 2.31 -7.54
CA TYR A 69 9.52 2.72 -8.07
C TYR A 69 9.63 3.95 -8.99
N PHE A 70 10.42 4.96 -8.60
CA PHE A 70 10.69 6.13 -9.44
C PHE A 70 11.41 5.75 -10.74
N LEU A 71 12.39 4.85 -10.67
CA LEU A 71 13.05 4.31 -11.86
C LEU A 71 12.06 3.58 -12.78
N ARG A 72 11.16 2.77 -12.20
CA ARG A 72 10.11 2.08 -12.95
C ARG A 72 9.18 3.05 -13.66
N LEU A 73 8.71 4.09 -12.97
CA LEU A 73 7.89 5.15 -13.58
C LEU A 73 8.61 5.89 -14.72
N SER A 74 9.93 6.03 -14.62
CA SER A 74 10.74 6.75 -15.61
C SER A 74 11.08 5.90 -16.84
N THR A 75 11.08 4.57 -16.72
CA THR A 75 11.56 3.64 -17.76
C THR A 75 10.46 2.78 -18.37
N GLN A 76 9.33 2.61 -17.67
CA GLN A 76 8.24 1.73 -18.10
C GLN A 76 6.92 2.51 -18.18
N SER A 77 6.18 2.30 -19.27
CA SER A 77 4.81 2.78 -19.41
C SER A 77 3.87 1.89 -18.59
N LEU A 78 3.36 2.41 -17.48
CA LEU A 78 2.30 1.75 -16.72
C LEU A 78 0.93 2.01 -17.37
N PRO A 79 -0.03 1.06 -17.30
CA PRO A 79 -1.39 1.31 -17.73
C PRO A 79 -2.00 2.51 -17.00
N ALA A 80 -2.74 3.37 -17.71
CA ALA A 80 -3.26 4.63 -17.17
C ALA A 80 -4.00 4.46 -15.83
N LYS A 81 -4.71 3.35 -15.63
CA LYS A 81 -5.45 3.06 -14.38
C LYS A 81 -4.53 2.73 -13.19
N GLU A 82 -3.41 2.07 -13.43
CA GLU A 82 -2.46 1.70 -12.38
C GLU A 82 -1.65 2.90 -11.92
N VAL A 83 -1.28 3.79 -12.85
CA VAL A 83 -0.53 5.03 -12.56
C VAL A 83 -1.27 5.93 -11.56
N VAL A 84 -2.59 6.07 -11.72
CA VAL A 84 -3.40 6.94 -10.84
C VAL A 84 -3.26 6.51 -9.40
N VAL A 85 -3.44 5.22 -9.11
CA VAL A 85 -3.37 4.69 -7.73
C VAL A 85 -1.94 4.66 -7.23
N SER A 86 -1.00 4.26 -8.07
CA SER A 86 0.38 4.04 -7.65
C SER A 86 1.10 5.34 -7.30
N ASN A 87 0.75 6.46 -7.93
CA ASN A 87 1.37 7.77 -7.64
C ASN A 87 1.04 8.33 -6.25
N PHE A 88 -0.02 7.83 -5.58
CA PHE A 88 -0.28 8.19 -4.18
C PHE A 88 0.51 7.33 -3.19
N LEU A 89 0.96 6.12 -3.57
CA LEU A 89 1.63 5.20 -2.64
C LEU A 89 2.87 5.79 -1.95
N PRO A 90 3.72 6.58 -2.62
CA PRO A 90 4.85 7.27 -1.99
C PRO A 90 4.48 8.15 -0.79
N LEU A 91 3.28 8.74 -0.78
CA LEU A 91 2.82 9.56 0.34
C LEU A 91 2.68 8.76 1.64
N GLY A 92 2.52 7.43 1.54
CA GLY A 92 2.43 6.51 2.66
C GLY A 92 3.68 6.55 3.56
N PRO A 93 4.82 6.02 3.10
CA PRO A 93 6.05 6.03 3.89
C PRO A 93 6.58 7.44 4.20
N LEU A 94 6.31 8.44 3.34
CA LEU A 94 6.74 9.82 3.59
C LEU A 94 5.91 10.49 4.70
N GLY A 95 4.59 10.37 4.64
CA GLY A 95 3.68 10.89 5.67
C GLY A 95 3.83 10.14 6.99
N GLN A 96 3.72 8.82 6.95
CA GLN A 96 3.82 7.97 8.15
C GLN A 96 5.23 8.00 8.75
N GLY A 97 6.27 8.00 7.92
CA GLY A 97 7.66 8.12 8.37
C GLY A 97 7.91 9.44 9.09
N GLY A 98 7.41 10.55 8.54
CA GLY A 98 7.51 11.87 9.16
C GLY A 98 6.72 11.97 10.47
N PHE A 99 5.47 11.52 10.49
CA PHE A 99 4.69 11.47 11.74
C PHE A 99 5.38 10.60 12.80
N GLY A 100 5.80 9.40 12.42
CA GLY A 100 6.39 8.41 13.31
C GLY A 100 7.67 8.91 13.98
N ILE A 101 8.64 9.42 13.21
CA ILE A 101 9.94 9.86 13.76
C ILE A 101 9.79 11.05 14.71
N ARG A 102 8.89 11.98 14.39
CA ARG A 102 8.58 13.09 15.29
C ARG A 102 7.86 12.59 16.54
N GLN A 103 6.89 11.69 16.42
CA GLN A 103 6.12 11.19 17.56
C GLN A 103 7.03 10.50 18.57
N VAL A 104 7.91 9.59 18.13
CA VAL A 104 8.89 8.95 19.03
C VAL A 104 9.87 9.98 19.62
N GLY A 105 10.30 10.98 18.84
CA GLY A 105 11.12 12.08 19.34
C GLY A 105 10.44 12.87 20.45
N LYS A 106 9.14 13.16 20.29
CA LYS A 106 8.35 13.85 21.33
C LYS A 106 8.29 13.05 22.62
N VAL A 107 8.08 11.73 22.53
CA VAL A 107 8.03 10.85 23.72
C VAL A 107 9.40 10.71 24.38
N ALA A 108 10.48 10.71 23.60
CA ALA A 108 11.84 10.64 24.12
C ALA A 108 12.19 11.78 25.08
N MET A 109 11.60 12.97 24.92
CA MET A 109 11.77 14.09 25.86
C MET A 109 11.31 13.75 27.28
N THR A 110 10.26 12.96 27.42
CA THR A 110 9.70 12.57 28.72
C THR A 110 10.37 11.31 29.24
N VAL A 111 10.36 10.24 28.43
CA VAL A 111 10.82 8.91 28.86
C VAL A 111 12.28 8.93 29.27
N PHE A 112 13.18 9.55 28.50
CA PHE A 112 14.61 9.57 28.85
C PHE A 112 14.92 10.37 30.12
N ARG A 113 14.07 11.34 30.48
CA ARG A 113 14.19 12.06 31.76
C ARG A 113 13.71 11.20 32.93
N GLU A 114 12.65 10.44 32.73
CA GLU A 114 12.07 9.58 33.78
C GLU A 114 12.93 8.35 34.07
N THR A 115 13.61 7.80 33.05
CA THR A 115 14.38 6.55 33.15
C THR A 115 15.90 6.75 33.26
N ASP A 116 16.39 7.99 33.24
CA ASP A 116 17.81 8.36 33.25
C ASP A 116 18.68 7.53 32.28
N SER A 117 18.10 7.18 31.12
CA SER A 117 18.68 6.15 30.25
C SER A 117 19.80 6.65 29.34
N LEU A 118 19.85 7.96 29.11
CA LEU A 118 20.88 8.60 28.29
C LEU A 118 21.39 9.83 29.04
N PRO A 119 22.68 9.85 29.43
CA PRO A 119 23.24 10.99 30.15
C PRO A 119 23.25 12.24 29.27
N ALA A 120 23.04 13.40 29.90
CA ALA A 120 23.09 14.68 29.22
C ALA A 120 24.50 14.93 28.67
N ALA A 121 24.60 15.33 27.39
CA ALA A 121 25.88 15.64 26.75
C ALA A 121 26.53 16.92 27.33
N ALA A 122 25.70 17.82 27.87
CA ALA A 122 26.07 19.03 28.60
C ALA A 122 24.95 19.42 29.57
N SER A 123 25.23 20.31 30.54
CA SER A 123 24.28 20.69 31.61
C SER A 123 22.92 21.22 31.13
N HIS A 124 22.82 21.67 29.87
CA HIS A 124 21.60 22.21 29.28
C HIS A 124 21.11 21.44 28.03
N VAL A 125 21.74 20.32 27.68
CA VAL A 125 21.43 19.58 26.44
C VAL A 125 20.92 18.19 26.78
N PHE A 126 19.59 18.03 26.72
CA PHE A 126 18.93 16.75 26.98
C PHE A 126 18.77 15.94 25.68
N PRO A 127 19.16 14.66 25.65
CA PRO A 127 19.09 13.81 24.45
C PRO A 127 17.71 13.75 23.80
N GLY A 128 16.64 13.76 24.62
CA GLY A 128 15.26 13.74 24.11
C GLY A 128 14.89 14.99 23.30
N GLU A 129 15.40 16.18 23.68
CA GLU A 129 15.13 17.43 22.95
C GLU A 129 15.81 17.44 21.57
N ILE A 130 17.00 16.86 21.48
CA ILE A 130 17.71 16.66 20.21
C ILE A 130 16.88 15.74 19.31
N LEU A 131 16.44 14.59 19.81
CA LEU A 131 15.66 13.64 19.01
C LEU A 131 14.31 14.20 18.56
N TYR A 132 13.66 14.99 19.40
CA TYR A 132 12.45 15.71 19.02
C TYR A 132 12.72 16.73 17.91
N THR A 133 13.77 17.56 18.05
CA THR A 133 14.13 18.58 17.04
C THR A 133 14.53 17.95 15.71
N VAL A 134 15.38 16.92 15.75
CA VAL A 134 15.78 16.17 14.55
C VAL A 134 14.58 15.46 13.94
N GLY A 135 13.73 14.83 14.74
CA GLY A 135 12.50 14.18 14.28
C GLY A 135 11.55 15.15 13.58
N PHE A 136 11.39 16.36 14.12
CA PHE A 136 10.63 17.42 13.47
C PHE A 136 11.23 17.85 12.13
N LEU A 137 12.55 18.08 12.06
CA LEU A 137 13.24 18.45 10.81
C LEU A 137 13.12 17.37 9.74
N VAL A 138 13.32 16.10 10.12
CA VAL A 138 13.12 14.97 9.21
C VAL A 138 11.66 14.94 8.73
N ALA A 139 10.69 15.09 9.63
CA ALA A 139 9.29 15.12 9.24
C ALA A 139 8.97 16.23 8.24
N LEU A 140 9.53 17.44 8.43
CA LEU A 140 9.35 18.55 7.52
C LEU A 140 9.97 18.27 6.14
N PHE A 141 11.17 17.69 6.08
CA PHE A 141 11.79 17.30 4.81
C PHE A 141 10.99 16.21 4.08
N LEU A 142 10.52 15.19 4.80
CA LEU A 142 9.70 14.13 4.21
C LEU A 142 8.35 14.66 3.72
N TRP A 143 7.75 15.58 4.47
CA TRP A 143 6.54 16.26 4.05
C TRP A 143 6.78 17.06 2.76
N GLY A 144 7.84 17.85 2.68
CA GLY A 144 8.23 18.61 1.49
C GLY A 144 8.49 17.72 0.28
N PHE A 145 9.19 16.59 0.47
CA PHE A 145 9.39 15.61 -0.60
C PHE A 145 8.08 14.97 -1.06
N GLY A 146 7.14 14.75 -0.15
CA GLY A 146 5.79 14.27 -0.47
C GLY A 146 5.01 15.20 -1.40
N LEU A 147 5.27 16.52 -1.40
CA LEU A 147 4.59 17.45 -2.30
C LEU A 147 4.85 17.14 -3.77
N VAL A 148 6.06 16.68 -4.11
CA VAL A 148 6.42 16.27 -5.48
C VAL A 148 5.54 15.12 -5.94
N TRP A 149 5.35 14.13 -5.07
CA TRP A 149 4.51 12.96 -5.35
C TRP A 149 3.02 13.32 -5.38
N LEU A 150 2.56 14.20 -4.48
CA LEU A 150 1.20 14.69 -4.48
C LEU A 150 0.90 15.45 -5.78
N PHE A 151 1.84 16.28 -6.26
CA PHE A 151 1.72 16.96 -7.53
C PHE A 151 1.56 15.98 -8.69
N PHE A 152 2.42 14.96 -8.79
CA PHE A 152 2.28 13.93 -9.82
C PHE A 152 0.95 13.17 -9.70
N ALA A 153 0.54 12.81 -8.49
CA ALA A 153 -0.70 12.11 -8.23
C ALA A 153 -1.93 12.91 -8.71
N VAL A 154 -2.02 14.19 -8.34
CA VAL A 154 -3.10 15.10 -8.77
C VAL A 154 -3.07 15.32 -10.29
N ALA A 155 -1.88 15.53 -10.88
CA ALA A 155 -1.73 15.69 -12.32
C ALA A 155 -2.19 14.45 -13.10
N THR A 156 -1.90 13.24 -12.59
CA THR A 156 -2.36 11.99 -13.19
C THR A 156 -3.87 11.82 -13.10
N VAL A 157 -4.48 12.17 -11.95
CA VAL A 157 -5.94 12.17 -11.79
C VAL A 157 -6.60 13.11 -12.80
N TYR A 158 -6.08 14.34 -12.94
CA TYR A 158 -6.61 15.33 -13.88
C TYR A 158 -6.53 14.88 -15.34
N ARG A 159 -5.47 14.15 -15.72
CA ARG A 159 -5.29 13.60 -17.07
C ARG A 159 -6.08 12.32 -17.34
N THR A 160 -6.74 11.74 -16.32
CA THR A 160 -7.45 10.46 -16.44
C THR A 160 -8.93 10.63 -16.11
N PRO A 161 -9.74 11.25 -17.00
CA PRO A 161 -11.12 11.64 -16.70
C PRO A 161 -12.10 10.47 -16.53
N LYS A 162 -11.72 9.26 -16.96
CA LYS A 162 -12.54 8.04 -16.81
C LYS A 162 -11.82 7.03 -15.92
N PHE A 163 -12.03 7.14 -14.61
CA PHE A 163 -11.50 6.19 -13.63
C PHE A 163 -12.66 5.48 -12.90
N PRO A 164 -13.13 4.32 -13.42
CA PRO A 164 -14.26 3.61 -12.83
C PRO A 164 -13.92 3.07 -11.44
N PHE A 165 -14.92 3.05 -10.58
CA PHE A 165 -14.79 2.52 -9.22
C PHE A 165 -14.36 1.05 -9.24
N ASN A 166 -13.32 0.74 -8.47
CA ASN A 166 -12.79 -0.61 -8.29
C ASN A 166 -12.18 -0.75 -6.89
N MET A 167 -11.93 -1.98 -6.44
CA MET A 167 -11.41 -2.26 -5.09
C MET A 167 -10.05 -1.58 -4.83
N GLY A 168 -9.30 -1.22 -5.87
CA GLY A 168 -8.05 -0.48 -5.78
C GLY A 168 -8.19 0.92 -5.18
N TRP A 169 -9.39 1.50 -5.12
CA TRP A 169 -9.60 2.82 -4.49
C TRP A 169 -9.25 2.85 -2.99
N TRP A 170 -9.32 1.71 -2.30
CA TRP A 170 -8.85 1.62 -0.91
C TRP A 170 -7.38 2.02 -0.76
N ARG A 171 -6.56 1.84 -1.80
CA ARG A 171 -5.13 2.19 -1.77
C ARG A 171 -4.85 3.70 -1.73
N PHE A 172 -5.84 4.57 -1.97
CA PHE A 172 -5.68 6.01 -1.79
C PHE A 172 -5.81 6.44 -0.32
N THR A 173 -6.66 5.75 0.45
CA THR A 173 -7.06 6.19 1.79
C THR A 173 -5.88 6.21 2.75
N PHE A 174 -5.06 5.16 2.78
CA PHE A 174 -3.90 5.10 3.68
C PHE A 174 -2.85 6.18 3.37
N PRO A 175 -2.31 6.30 2.14
CA PRO A 175 -1.28 7.31 1.86
C PRO A 175 -1.76 8.75 2.07
N LEU A 176 -2.98 9.07 1.66
CA LEU A 176 -3.57 10.40 1.90
C LEU A 176 -3.82 10.64 3.39
N GLY A 177 -4.30 9.62 4.10
CA GLY A 177 -4.56 9.70 5.53
C GLY A 177 -3.31 9.99 6.33
N VAL A 178 -2.23 9.23 6.13
CA VAL A 178 -0.97 9.46 6.86
C VAL A 178 -0.28 10.76 6.46
N TYR A 179 -0.45 11.22 5.22
CA TYR A 179 0.03 12.54 4.79
C TYR A 179 -0.79 13.68 5.42
N ALA A 180 -2.11 13.52 5.58
CA ALA A 180 -2.96 14.42 6.34
C ALA A 180 -2.57 14.46 7.83
N THR A 181 -2.31 13.29 8.44
CA THR A 181 -1.80 13.17 9.81
C THR A 181 -0.47 13.90 9.97
N SER A 182 0.48 13.73 9.03
CA SER A 182 1.75 14.47 9.05
C SER A 182 1.55 15.99 8.91
N THR A 183 0.60 16.42 8.06
CA THR A 183 0.30 17.85 7.85
C THR A 183 -0.32 18.50 9.10
N THR A 184 -1.30 17.83 9.72
CA THR A 184 -1.94 18.30 10.97
C THR A 184 -0.96 18.29 12.13
N MET A 185 -0.11 17.27 12.20
CA MET A 185 1.02 17.18 13.12
C MET A 185 1.94 18.41 12.96
N LEU A 186 2.35 18.80 11.76
CA LEU A 186 3.15 20.01 11.54
C LEU A 186 2.40 21.29 11.95
N GLY A 187 1.09 21.36 11.74
CA GLY A 187 0.25 22.49 12.16
C GLY A 187 0.04 22.61 13.67
N SER A 188 0.29 21.53 14.42
CA SER A 188 0.32 21.56 15.89
C SER A 188 1.67 22.04 16.44
N GLU A 189 2.76 21.83 15.71
CA GLU A 189 4.12 22.20 16.12
C GLU A 189 4.50 23.62 15.69
N LEU A 190 4.06 24.02 14.49
CA LEU A 190 4.27 25.36 13.99
C LEU A 190 3.03 26.22 14.30
N PRO A 191 3.19 27.46 14.79
CA PRO A 191 2.10 28.43 14.91
C PRO A 191 1.69 28.97 13.53
N SER A 192 1.40 28.07 12.59
CA SER A 192 1.17 28.36 11.19
C SER A 192 -0.27 28.02 10.82
N ALA A 193 -1.04 29.05 10.44
CA ALA A 193 -2.39 28.88 9.91
C ALA A 193 -2.38 28.02 8.63
N PHE A 194 -1.30 28.08 7.83
CA PHE A 194 -1.15 27.30 6.60
C PHE A 194 -1.27 25.79 6.84
N PHE A 195 -0.45 25.24 7.75
CA PHE A 195 -0.46 23.79 8.02
C PHE A 195 -1.76 23.34 8.69
N ARG A 196 -2.39 24.21 9.51
CA ARG A 196 -3.69 23.91 10.13
C ARG A 196 -4.79 23.80 9.08
N VAL A 197 -4.93 24.81 8.23
CA VAL A 197 -5.95 24.83 7.16
C VAL A 197 -5.70 23.69 6.18
N LEU A 198 -4.46 23.51 5.72
CA LEU A 198 -4.12 22.45 4.77
C LEU A 198 -4.35 21.05 5.35
N GLY A 199 -3.98 20.86 6.63
CA GLY A 199 -4.24 19.62 7.36
C GLY A 199 -5.73 19.32 7.46
N THR A 200 -6.57 20.33 7.74
CA THR A 200 -8.03 20.18 7.74
C THR A 200 -8.55 19.81 6.36
N ILE A 201 -8.11 20.47 5.29
CA ILE A 201 -8.52 20.16 3.92
C ILE A 201 -8.19 18.71 3.57
N PHE A 202 -6.96 18.26 3.81
CA PHE A 202 -6.56 16.88 3.54
C PHE A 202 -7.34 15.88 4.38
N SER A 203 -7.61 16.18 5.66
CA SER A 203 -8.39 15.32 6.55
C SER A 203 -9.84 15.17 6.05
N VAL A 204 -10.50 16.28 5.69
CA VAL A 204 -11.86 16.23 5.14
C VAL A 204 -11.89 15.48 3.81
N ALA A 205 -10.93 15.73 2.92
CA ALA A 205 -10.86 15.06 1.62
C ALA A 205 -10.68 13.54 1.77
N VAL A 206 -9.79 13.07 2.65
CA VAL A 206 -9.60 11.63 2.88
C VAL A 206 -10.81 11.00 3.58
N THR A 207 -11.48 11.71 4.49
CA THR A 207 -12.72 11.22 5.11
C THR A 207 -13.83 11.06 4.09
N LEU A 208 -14.05 12.05 3.22
CA LEU A 208 -15.04 11.96 2.14
C LEU A 208 -14.71 10.83 1.17
N LEU A 209 -13.44 10.69 0.79
CA LEU A 209 -12.98 9.58 -0.04
C LEU A 209 -13.26 8.24 0.62
N TRP A 210 -12.96 8.10 1.92
CA TRP A 210 -13.23 6.88 2.67
C TRP A 210 -14.73 6.55 2.70
N ILE A 211 -15.62 7.54 2.89
CA ILE A 211 -17.07 7.35 2.83
C ILE A 211 -17.49 6.83 1.45
N VAL A 212 -17.05 7.49 0.36
CA VAL A 212 -17.37 7.08 -1.02
C VAL A 212 -16.91 5.65 -1.28
N VAL A 213 -15.68 5.32 -0.91
CA VAL A 213 -15.12 3.97 -1.10
C VAL A 213 -15.86 2.94 -0.27
N SER A 214 -16.22 3.27 0.98
CA SER A 214 -16.97 2.38 1.87
C SER A 214 -18.38 2.11 1.36
N CYS A 215 -19.12 3.14 0.96
CA CYS A 215 -20.45 3.00 0.36
C CYS A 215 -20.41 2.19 -0.93
N GLY A 216 -19.47 2.48 -1.84
CA GLY A 216 -19.31 1.71 -3.09
C GLY A 216 -18.91 0.25 -2.83
N THR A 217 -18.12 0.00 -1.79
CA THR A 217 -17.75 -1.34 -1.32
C THR A 217 -19.00 -2.06 -0.82
N LEU A 218 -19.78 -1.47 0.10
CA LEU A 218 -21.01 -2.04 0.63
C LEU A 218 -22.04 -2.35 -0.47
N GLN A 219 -22.25 -1.43 -1.39
CA GLN A 219 -23.16 -1.63 -2.52
C GLN A 219 -22.76 -2.84 -3.36
N ARG A 220 -21.48 -2.97 -3.72
CA ARG A 220 -20.98 -4.09 -4.54
C ARG A 220 -20.89 -5.41 -3.78
N ALA A 221 -20.73 -5.35 -2.46
CA ALA A 221 -20.82 -6.52 -1.60
C ALA A 221 -22.25 -7.04 -1.56
N TRP A 222 -23.25 -6.14 -1.44
CA TRP A 222 -24.66 -6.51 -1.46
C TRP A 222 -25.16 -6.99 -2.83
N THR A 223 -24.65 -6.45 -3.94
CA THR A 223 -25.02 -6.94 -5.29
C THR A 223 -24.27 -8.21 -5.70
N GLY A 224 -23.35 -8.72 -4.88
CA GLY A 224 -22.55 -9.92 -5.17
C GLY A 224 -21.44 -9.71 -6.22
N GLU A 225 -21.33 -8.52 -6.81
CA GLU A 225 -20.31 -8.20 -7.83
C GLU A 225 -18.88 -8.14 -7.28
N MET A 226 -18.71 -8.06 -5.95
CA MET A 226 -17.39 -8.01 -5.33
C MET A 226 -16.65 -9.35 -5.34
N PHE A 227 -17.37 -10.48 -5.35
CA PHE A 227 -16.79 -11.82 -5.35
C PHE A 227 -16.63 -12.40 -6.76
N PHE A 228 -16.75 -11.56 -7.79
CA PHE A 228 -16.54 -11.97 -9.16
C PHE A 228 -15.06 -12.28 -9.39
N ALA A 229 -14.67 -13.54 -9.13
CA ALA A 229 -13.32 -14.05 -9.33
C ALA A 229 -13.07 -14.24 -10.85
N PRO A 230 -12.29 -13.37 -11.53
CA PRO A 230 -12.04 -13.51 -12.97
C PRO A 230 -11.32 -14.83 -13.30
N CYS A 231 -10.53 -15.32 -12.34
CA CYS A 231 -9.85 -16.61 -12.39
C CYS A 231 -10.81 -17.81 -12.51
N LEU A 232 -12.07 -17.71 -12.06
CA LEU A 232 -13.05 -18.78 -12.23
C LEU A 232 -13.63 -18.78 -13.66
N LYS A 233 -13.86 -17.60 -14.24
CA LYS A 233 -14.26 -17.44 -15.66
C LYS A 233 -13.20 -17.92 -16.64
N ASP A 234 -11.93 -17.63 -16.36
CA ASP A 234 -10.83 -18.11 -17.20
C ASP A 234 -10.69 -19.65 -17.13
N LEU A 235 -11.01 -20.27 -15.99
CA LEU A 235 -11.05 -21.74 -15.84
C LEU A 235 -12.27 -22.36 -16.51
N GLU A 236 -13.45 -21.74 -16.42
CA GLU A 236 -14.65 -22.16 -17.17
C GLU A 236 -14.44 -22.08 -18.68
N GLN A 237 -13.82 -21.01 -19.18
CA GLN A 237 -13.49 -20.88 -20.62
C GLN A 237 -12.42 -21.89 -21.07
N LYS A 238 -11.42 -22.19 -20.23
CA LYS A 238 -10.42 -23.24 -20.51
C LYS A 238 -10.99 -24.65 -20.43
N GLY A 239 -11.96 -24.89 -19.55
CA GLY A 239 -12.69 -26.16 -19.43
C GLY A 239 -13.63 -26.40 -20.61
N ALA A 240 -14.42 -25.39 -20.97
CA ALA A 240 -15.33 -25.44 -22.13
C ALA A 240 -14.59 -25.60 -23.47
N GLY A 241 -13.36 -25.06 -23.58
CA GLY A 241 -12.48 -25.27 -24.74
C GLY A 241 -11.78 -26.65 -24.79
N ARG A 242 -11.82 -27.44 -23.72
CA ARG A 242 -11.35 -28.84 -23.68
C ARG A 242 -12.47 -29.80 -24.07
N GLU A 243 -13.69 -29.61 -23.56
CA GLU A 243 -14.83 -30.46 -23.91
C GLU A 243 -15.22 -30.38 -25.41
N THR A 244 -14.99 -29.25 -26.06
CA THR A 244 -15.19 -29.11 -27.52
C THR A 244 -14.10 -29.76 -28.37
N LYS A 245 -12.92 -30.07 -27.81
CA LYS A 245 -11.85 -30.80 -28.50
C LYS A 245 -11.92 -32.31 -28.31
N ASP A 246 -12.59 -32.78 -27.26
CA ASP A 246 -12.70 -34.20 -26.91
C ASP A 246 -14.08 -34.81 -27.26
N ALA A 247 -14.91 -34.09 -28.03
CA ALA A 247 -16.14 -34.67 -28.59
C ALA A 247 -15.79 -35.81 -29.56
N PRO A 248 -16.27 -37.05 -29.34
CA PRO A 248 -15.92 -38.18 -30.18
C PRO A 248 -16.48 -37.97 -31.60
N ILE A 249 -15.62 -38.19 -32.59
CA ILE A 249 -16.00 -38.30 -34.00
C ILE A 249 -16.98 -39.47 -34.12
N ALA A 250 -18.28 -39.20 -34.08
CA ALA A 250 -19.31 -40.13 -34.48
C ALA A 250 -19.33 -40.19 -36.02
N ASN A 251 -18.35 -40.90 -36.61
CA ASN A 251 -18.39 -41.28 -38.01
C ASN A 251 -19.15 -42.60 -38.17
N SER A 252 -20.32 -42.48 -38.79
CA SER A 252 -20.84 -43.37 -39.83
C SER A 252 -19.94 -44.55 -40.22
N LEU A 253 -20.30 -45.75 -39.77
CA LEU A 253 -19.89 -47.01 -40.42
C LEU A 253 -21.10 -47.96 -40.44
N THR A 254 -21.99 -47.71 -41.38
CA THR A 254 -22.97 -48.68 -41.88
C THR A 254 -22.35 -49.50 -43.00
N PHE A 255 -22.53 -50.84 -42.92
CA PHE A 255 -22.30 -51.90 -43.94
C PHE A 255 -20.82 -52.27 -44.22
N THR A 256 -20.37 -53.54 -44.16
CA THR A 256 -20.94 -54.85 -44.60
C THR A 256 -20.25 -56.05 -43.92
N PRO A 257 -20.90 -57.21 -43.72
CA PRO A 257 -20.23 -58.50 -43.52
C PRO A 257 -20.25 -59.43 -44.76
N SER A 258 -19.15 -60.16 -44.93
CA SER A 258 -18.95 -61.52 -45.51
C SER A 258 -19.38 -61.88 -46.95
N ILE A 259 -18.38 -62.05 -47.82
CA ILE A 259 -17.83 -63.34 -48.30
C ILE A 259 -18.83 -64.47 -48.70
N PHE A 260 -18.78 -64.80 -50.02
CA PHE A 260 -19.01 -66.06 -50.75
C PHE A 260 -20.43 -66.51 -51.23
N SER A 261 -20.58 -66.38 -52.56
CA SER A 261 -20.92 -67.42 -53.56
C SER A 261 -22.21 -68.24 -53.40
N ALA A 262 -23.16 -68.07 -54.33
CA ALA A 262 -23.55 -69.08 -55.32
C ALA A 262 -24.75 -68.67 -56.20
N ALA A 263 -24.60 -68.92 -57.51
CA ALA A 263 -25.59 -69.53 -58.40
C ALA A 263 -26.91 -68.81 -58.78
N SER A 264 -26.98 -68.50 -60.08
CA SER A 264 -28.00 -68.99 -61.04
C SER A 264 -29.29 -68.18 -61.28
N ALA A 265 -29.64 -68.18 -62.58
CA ALA A 265 -30.95 -67.99 -63.23
C ALA A 265 -31.44 -66.54 -63.41
N LYS A 266 -31.32 -66.00 -64.63
CA LYS A 266 -32.35 -66.00 -65.71
C LYS A 266 -33.60 -65.19 -65.36
N ALA A 267 -33.83 -64.08 -66.06
CA ALA A 267 -34.72 -64.02 -67.22
C ALA A 267 -35.12 -62.56 -67.53
N GLN A 268 -34.87 -62.19 -68.80
CA GLN A 268 -35.50 -61.14 -69.63
C GLN A 268 -35.32 -59.67 -69.22
#